data_AF-A0A258BA00-F1
#
_entry.id   AF-A0A258BA00-F1
#
_cell.length_a   1.000
_cell.length_b   1.000
_cell.length_c   1.000
_cell.angle_alpha   90.00
_cell.angle_beta   90.00
_cell.angle_gamma   90.00
#
_symmetry.space_group_name_H-M   'P 1'
#
loop_
_entity.id
_entity.type
_entity.pdbx_description
1 polymer ?
#
loop_
_entity_poly.entity_id
_entity_poly.type
_entity_poly.pdbx_seq_one_letter_code
_entity_poly.pdbx_strand_id
1 'polypeptide(L)'
;MSKRTPATPNGRFRSQEWFEAPGHIDMAALYLERFMNYGLTPAELRSGRPIIGIAQTGSDISPCNRIHLDLADRVKAGIRDAGGIP
;
A
#
# COMPACT_ATOMS: atom_id res chain seq x y z
N MET A 1 -22.36 -0.14 -1.50
CA MET A 1 -20.96 -0.06 -1.98
C MET A 1 -20.63 1.41 -2.20
N SER A 2 -19.79 1.99 -1.34
CA SER A 2 -19.41 3.40 -1.43
C SER A 2 -18.62 3.65 -2.72
N LYS A 3 -19.07 4.60 -3.56
CA LYS A 3 -18.36 5.00 -4.78
C LYS A 3 -17.02 5.60 -4.36
N ARG A 4 -15.91 4.93 -4.71
CA ARG A 4 -14.55 5.40 -4.41
C ARG A 4 -14.29 6.68 -5.22
N THR A 5 -13.96 7.77 -4.55
CA THR A 5 -13.50 8.99 -5.22
C THR A 5 -12.18 8.68 -5.93
N PRO A 6 -12.08 8.93 -7.24
CA PRO A 6 -10.87 8.61 -7.99
C PRO A 6 -9.70 9.52 -7.56
N ALA A 7 -8.51 8.94 -7.38
CA ALA A 7 -7.32 9.66 -6.90
C ALA A 7 -6.64 10.54 -7.96
N THR A 8 -7.02 10.39 -9.23
CA THR A 8 -6.63 11.22 -10.37
C THR A 8 -7.85 11.43 -11.28
N PRO A 9 -7.83 12.42 -12.19
CA PRO A 9 -8.91 12.64 -13.16
C PRO A 9 -9.29 11.38 -13.97
N ASN A 10 -8.34 10.45 -14.12
CA ASN A 10 -8.49 9.23 -14.91
C ASN A 10 -8.91 8.00 -14.08
N GLY A 11 -9.23 8.16 -12.79
CA GLY A 11 -9.62 7.01 -11.96
C GLY A 11 -8.46 6.22 -11.36
N ARG A 12 -7.22 6.59 -11.65
CA ARG A 12 -6.00 5.84 -11.30
C ARG A 12 -5.41 6.29 -9.97
N PHE A 13 -4.79 5.38 -9.24
CA PHE A 13 -3.96 5.73 -8.08
C PHE A 13 -2.53 6.00 -8.52
N ARG A 14 -1.86 6.96 -7.87
CA ARG A 14 -0.44 7.27 -8.13
C ARG A 14 0.49 6.06 -8.00
N SER A 15 0.10 5.04 -7.22
CA SER A 15 0.88 3.79 -7.07
C SER A 15 1.02 3.02 -8.39
N GLN A 16 0.10 3.20 -9.34
CA GLN A 16 0.17 2.53 -10.64
C GLN A 16 1.31 3.08 -11.52
N GLU A 17 1.76 4.31 -11.30
CA GLU A 17 2.94 4.85 -11.99
C GLU A 17 4.23 4.09 -11.62
N TRP A 18 4.25 3.41 -10.46
CA TRP A 18 5.32 2.51 -10.08
C TRP A 18 5.03 1.06 -10.48
N PHE A 19 3.89 0.49 -10.09
CA PHE A 19 3.69 -0.97 -10.22
C PHE A 19 3.22 -1.42 -11.61
N GLU A 20 2.70 -0.51 -12.43
CA GLU A 20 2.42 -0.74 -13.86
C GLU A 20 3.42 0.00 -14.76
N ALA A 21 3.98 1.13 -14.29
CA ALA A 21 4.88 2.04 -15.00
C ALA A 21 4.63 2.11 -16.52
N PRO A 22 3.48 2.67 -16.96
CA PRO A 22 3.11 2.67 -18.37
C PRO A 22 4.19 3.31 -19.24
N GLY A 23 4.67 2.59 -20.25
CA GLY A 23 5.77 3.04 -21.12
C GLY A 23 7.19 2.74 -20.61
N HIS A 24 7.34 2.19 -19.40
CA HIS A 24 8.62 1.86 -18.77
C HIS A 24 8.57 0.49 -18.08
N ILE A 25 8.46 -0.58 -18.89
CA ILE A 25 8.26 -1.96 -18.40
C ILE A 25 9.44 -2.45 -17.55
N ASP A 26 10.66 -2.03 -17.90
CA ASP A 26 11.88 -2.27 -17.14
C ASP A 26 11.80 -1.69 -15.72
N MET A 27 11.25 -0.49 -15.58
CA MET A 27 11.05 0.14 -14.27
C MET A 27 9.98 -0.59 -13.45
N ALA A 28 8.86 -0.99 -14.07
CA ALA A 28 7.84 -1.79 -13.39
C ALA A 28 8.41 -3.11 -12.83
N ALA A 29 9.27 -3.79 -13.60
CA ALA A 29 9.93 -5.02 -13.15
C ALA A 29 10.82 -4.77 -11.93
N LEU A 30 11.65 -3.73 -11.96
CA LEU A 30 12.53 -3.34 -10.85
C LEU A 30 11.75 -3.01 -9.56
N TYR A 31 10.68 -2.21 -9.68
CA TYR A 31 9.88 -1.83 -8.52
C TYR A 31 9.18 -3.04 -7.91
N LEU A 32 8.60 -3.92 -8.73
CA LEU A 32 7.92 -5.12 -8.22
C LEU A 32 8.90 -6.07 -7.53
N GLU A 33 10.06 -6.33 -8.13
CA GLU A 33 11.07 -7.24 -7.59
C GLU A 33 11.38 -6.93 -6.12
N ARG A 34 11.62 -5.65 -5.81
CA ARG A 34 12.00 -5.24 -4.44
C ARG A 34 10.85 -5.40 -3.44
N PHE A 35 9.62 -5.08 -3.82
CA PHE A 35 8.47 -5.16 -2.90
C PHE A 35 7.98 -6.60 -2.68
N MET A 36 8.28 -7.53 -3.59
CA MET A 36 7.93 -8.94 -3.45
C MET A 36 8.92 -9.75 -2.60
N ASN A 37 9.97 -9.11 -2.07
CA ASN A 37 10.98 -9.79 -1.26
C ASN A 37 10.46 -10.31 0.09
N TYR A 38 9.28 -9.85 0.54
CA TYR A 38 8.66 -10.29 1.78
C TYR A 38 7.13 -10.19 1.74
N GLY A 39 6.49 -11.27 1.28
CA GLY A 39 5.06 -11.53 1.51
C GLY A 39 4.05 -10.81 0.60
N LEU A 40 4.44 -9.80 -0.18
CA LEU A 40 3.59 -9.18 -1.20
C LEU A 40 3.67 -9.94 -2.52
N THR A 41 2.53 -10.05 -3.22
CA THR A 41 2.45 -10.75 -4.51
C THR A 41 2.35 -9.78 -5.69
N PRO A 42 2.76 -10.20 -6.91
CA PRO A 42 2.57 -9.38 -8.10
C PRO A 42 1.08 -9.13 -8.39
N ALA A 43 0.22 -10.10 -8.06
CA ALA A 43 -1.23 -9.97 -8.20
C ALA A 43 -1.79 -8.84 -7.33
N GLU A 44 -1.31 -8.70 -6.10
CA GLU A 44 -1.69 -7.57 -5.24
C GLU A 44 -1.20 -6.25 -5.80
N LEU A 45 0.10 -6.12 -6.10
CA LEU A 45 0.70 -4.86 -6.52
C LEU A 45 0.16 -4.35 -7.88
N ARG A 46 -0.28 -5.26 -8.76
CA ARG A 46 -0.88 -4.93 -10.08
C ARG A 46 -2.41 -4.90 -10.08
N SER A 47 -3.07 -5.10 -8.95
CA SER A 47 -4.54 -5.17 -8.88
C SER A 47 -5.25 -3.82 -9.04
N GLY A 48 -4.51 -2.70 -9.06
CA GLY A 48 -5.10 -1.35 -9.00
C GLY A 48 -5.76 -1.01 -7.66
N ARG A 49 -5.63 -1.87 -6.64
CA ARG A 49 -6.08 -1.59 -5.26
C ARG A 49 -5.25 -0.44 -4.68
N PRO A 50 -5.83 0.39 -3.79
CA PRO A 50 -5.08 1.46 -3.16
C PRO A 50 -3.99 0.88 -2.24
N ILE A 51 -2.78 1.40 -2.39
CA ILE A 51 -1.65 1.16 -1.49
C ILE A 51 -1.72 2.19 -0.35
N ILE A 52 -1.81 1.72 0.89
CA ILE A 52 -2.05 2.56 2.07
C ILE A 52 -0.81 2.52 2.97
N GLY A 53 -0.04 3.61 2.99
CA GLY A 53 1.08 3.73 3.92
C GLY A 53 0.60 3.93 5.36
N ILE A 54 1.16 3.16 6.30
CA ILE A 54 0.94 3.33 7.74
C ILE A 54 2.17 4.03 8.33
N ALA A 55 2.04 5.32 8.63
CA ALA A 55 3.10 6.10 9.28
C ALA A 55 3.15 5.77 10.79
N GLN A 56 3.81 4.67 11.13
CA GLN A 56 3.96 4.22 12.50
C GLN A 56 4.95 5.11 13.25
N THR A 57 4.57 5.64 14.42
CA THR A 57 5.42 6.50 15.27
C THR A 57 5.74 5.94 16.66
N GLY A 58 5.29 4.72 16.96
CA GLY A 58 5.61 4.01 18.21
C GLY A 58 7.08 3.57 18.28
N SER A 59 7.65 3.72 19.48
CA SER A 59 8.99 3.26 19.83
C SER A 59 9.14 3.25 21.36
N ASP A 60 10.17 2.59 21.90
CA ASP A 60 10.40 2.55 23.35
C ASP A 60 10.73 3.93 23.95
N ILE A 61 11.25 4.87 23.14
CA ILE A 61 11.51 6.26 23.54
C ILE A 61 10.31 7.19 23.37
N SER A 62 9.23 6.72 22.73
CA SER A 62 8.00 7.49 22.49
C SER A 62 6.83 6.83 23.24
N PRO A 63 6.78 6.92 24.58
CA PRO A 63 5.86 6.13 25.40
C PRO A 63 4.38 6.36 25.05
N CYS A 64 4.00 7.61 24.74
CA CYS A 64 2.63 7.95 24.32
C CYS A 64 2.21 7.23 23.02
N ASN A 65 3.18 6.98 22.13
CA ASN A 65 2.92 6.40 20.81
C ASN A 65 3.21 4.90 20.76
N ARG A 66 3.79 4.31 21.82
CA ARG A 66 4.23 2.91 21.83
C ARG A 66 3.09 1.95 21.49
N ILE A 67 1.87 2.28 21.88
CA ILE A 67 0.65 1.54 21.54
C ILE A 67 0.43 1.39 20.02
N HIS A 68 1.01 2.25 19.18
CA HIS A 68 0.92 2.14 17.73
C HIS A 68 1.59 0.89 17.16
N LEU A 69 2.53 0.26 17.88
CA LEU A 69 3.10 -1.04 17.50
C LEU A 69 2.00 -2.10 17.38
N ASP A 70 1.09 -2.16 18.36
CA ASP A 70 -0.01 -3.13 18.40
C ASP A 70 -1.17 -2.69 17.50
N LEU A 71 -1.49 -1.39 17.48
CA LEU A 71 -2.59 -0.86 16.66
C LEU A 71 -2.31 -0.99 15.16
N ALA A 72 -1.05 -0.94 14.72
CA ALA A 72 -0.70 -1.07 13.31
C ALA A 72 -1.23 -2.37 12.69
N ASP A 73 -1.23 -3.48 13.42
CA ASP A 73 -1.72 -4.76 12.89
C ASP A 73 -3.24 -4.79 12.74
N ARG A 74 -3.98 -4.18 13.68
CA ARG A 74 -5.43 -3.98 13.54
C ARG A 74 -5.77 -3.08 12.35
N VAL A 75 -4.98 -2.03 12.12
CA VAL A 75 -5.15 -1.13 10.96
C VAL A 75 -4.87 -1.87 9.65
N LYS A 76 -3.79 -2.66 9.56
CA LYS A 76 -3.50 -3.51 8.40
C LYS A 76 -4.66 -4.46 8.10
N ALA A 77 -5.23 -5.10 9.12
CA ALA A 77 -6.38 -5.99 8.97
C ALA A 77 -7.58 -5.25 8.36
N GLY A 78 -7.96 -4.09 8.92
CA GLY A 78 -9.07 -3.30 8.38
C GLY A 78 -8.85 -2.81 6.94
N ILE A 79 -7.61 -2.46 6.58
CA ILE A 79 -7.27 -2.10 5.19
C ILE A 79 -7.46 -3.30 4.26
N ARG A 80 -7.03 -4.50 4.65
CA ARG A 80 -7.22 -5.73 3.87
C ARG A 80 -8.71 -6.06 3.70
N ASP A 81 -9.50 -5.98 4.76
CA ASP A 81 -10.95 -6.22 4.74
C ASP A 81 -11.68 -5.24 3.82
N ALA A 82 -11.22 -3.99 3.76
CA ALA A 82 -11.73 -2.96 2.86
C ALA A 82 -11.24 -3.10 1.40
N GLY A 83 -10.36 -4.07 1.11
CA GLY A 83 -9.81 -4.31 -0.22
C GLY A 83 -8.66 -3.35 -0.61
N GLY A 84 -7.91 -2.81 0.34
CA GLY A 84 -6.65 -2.09 0.13
C GLY A 84 -5.42 -2.95 0.43
N ILE A 85 -4.22 -2.44 0.16
CA ILE A 85 -2.95 -3.09 0.47
C ILE A 85 -2.22 -2.20 1.49
N PRO A 86 -2.06 -2.64 2.75
CA PRO A 86 -1.45 -1.84 3.81
C PRO A 86 0.09 -1.85 3.79
#